data_AF-A0A9D5JSD0-F1
#
_entry.id   AF-A0A9D5JSD0-F1
#
_cell.length_a   1.000
_cell.length_b   1.000
_cell.length_c   1.000
_cell.angle_alpha   90.00
_cell.angle_beta   90.00
_cell.angle_gamma   90.00
#
_symmetry.space_group_name_H-M   'P 1'
#
loop_
_entity.id
_entity.type
_entity.pdbx_description
1 polymer ?
#
loop_
_entity_poly.entity_id
_entity_poly.type
_entity_poly.pdbx_seq_one_letter_code
_entity_poly.pdbx_strand_id
1 'polypeptide(L)'
;MMTTRYRQFTVLSLGLIIWMLAGIPMIEAKQGPKTTPPGLAKKGGMPPGKAKRQGPDSEEPAEATPGMPPGLAKRQQQSPLPEMLQAKEQMLQAWCLARQGSVNVVFPDKTICSCLTETHAVAFTSDEDWPEAVGKALHHALTTEKNAGIVLLLEDETLAEQTLPLESLITYFELPITVWKIPLTQAQERKTRE
;
A
#
# COMPACT_ATOMS: atom_id res chain seq x y z
N MET A 1 -22.45 1.18 70.48
CA MET A 1 -21.59 0.69 69.38
C MET A 1 -20.21 1.33 69.57
N MET A 2 -19.31 0.66 70.32
CA MET A 2 -18.15 -0.06 69.78
C MET A 2 -17.28 0.84 68.88
N THR A 3 -16.31 1.57 69.44
CA THR A 3 -14.91 1.17 69.75
C THR A 3 -13.97 1.14 68.54
N THR A 4 -12.87 1.89 68.67
CA THR A 4 -11.48 1.46 68.37
C THR A 4 -10.70 2.22 67.29
N ARG A 5 -9.55 2.73 67.78
CA ARG A 5 -8.35 3.33 67.19
C ARG A 5 -7.69 2.46 66.11
N TYR A 6 -6.95 3.07 65.16
CA TYR A 6 -5.57 2.69 64.76
C TYR A 6 -5.07 3.65 63.65
N ARG A 7 -4.06 4.53 63.84
CA ARG A 7 -2.59 4.35 63.98
C ARG A 7 -1.84 4.22 62.63
N GLN A 8 -1.17 5.32 62.27
CA GLN A 8 0.16 5.52 61.65
C GLN A 8 0.58 4.74 60.39
N PHE A 9 1.05 5.48 59.38
CA PHE A 9 2.30 5.23 58.63
C PHE A 9 2.90 6.59 58.19
N THR A 10 3.98 7.13 58.80
CA THR A 10 5.44 6.99 58.54
C THR A 10 6.00 7.77 57.33
N VAL A 11 6.93 8.70 57.64
CA VAL A 11 8.10 9.27 56.88
C VAL A 11 7.86 9.85 55.46
N LEU A 12 8.04 11.15 55.16
CA LEU A 12 9.26 12.00 55.12
C LEU A 12 10.47 11.39 54.39
N SER A 13 11.19 12.26 53.66
CA SER A 13 12.57 12.14 53.12
C SER A 13 12.65 11.75 51.64
N LEU A 14 12.92 12.69 50.71
CA LEU A 14 14.23 13.29 50.37
C LEU A 14 15.12 12.38 49.49
N GLY A 15 15.64 12.97 48.40
CA GLY A 15 16.77 12.44 47.60
C GLY A 15 16.32 11.99 46.21
N LEU A 16 16.33 12.80 45.14
CA LEU A 16 17.47 13.51 44.53
C LEU A 16 18.62 12.55 44.16
N ILE A 17 19.06 12.64 42.90
CA ILE A 17 20.35 12.14 42.37
C ILE A 17 20.29 10.62 42.16
N ILE A 18 20.19 10.09 40.94
CA ILE A 18 21.30 9.89 40.00
C ILE A 18 20.74 9.87 38.57
N TRP A 19 20.63 11.05 37.96
CA TRP A 19 20.84 11.27 36.53
C TRP A 19 22.21 11.96 36.49
N MET A 20 23.22 11.43 35.77
CA MET A 20 24.49 12.09 35.36
C MET A 20 25.78 11.25 35.43
N LEU A 21 25.80 9.91 35.47
CA LEU A 21 27.08 9.19 35.25
C LEU A 21 26.92 7.85 34.53
N ALA A 22 26.42 7.88 33.29
CA ALA A 22 26.71 6.83 32.32
C ALA A 22 27.11 7.51 31.02
N GLY A 23 28.42 7.70 30.83
CA GLY A 23 28.99 8.22 29.60
C GLY A 23 28.64 7.30 28.44
N ILE A 24 27.83 7.81 27.52
CA ILE A 24 27.60 7.18 26.23
C ILE A 24 28.81 7.56 25.35
N PRO A 25 29.63 6.60 24.90
CA PRO A 25 30.70 6.91 23.97
C PRO A 25 30.10 7.38 22.65
N MET A 26 30.53 8.59 22.26
CA MET A 26 30.35 9.21 20.95
C MET A 26 30.90 8.26 19.89
N ILE A 27 30.02 7.55 19.17
CA ILE A 27 30.43 6.77 18.00
C ILE A 27 30.59 7.75 16.85
N GLU A 28 31.86 7.97 16.54
CA GLU A 28 32.40 8.76 15.45
C GLU A 28 31.84 8.28 14.10
N ALA A 29 31.03 9.12 13.46
CA ALA A 29 30.53 8.91 12.11
C ALA A 29 31.73 8.99 11.13
N LYS A 30 32.29 7.83 10.76
CA LYS A 30 33.25 7.74 9.66
C LYS A 30 32.55 8.11 8.35
N GLN A 31 32.98 9.24 7.79
CA GLN A 31 32.61 9.67 6.44
C GLN A 31 33.06 8.57 5.45
N GLY A 32 32.09 7.97 4.76
CA GLY A 32 32.35 7.04 3.66
C GLY A 32 33.08 7.71 2.49
N PRO A 33 33.80 6.94 1.66
CA PRO A 33 34.53 7.49 0.52
C PRO A 33 33.56 8.12 -0.48
N LYS A 34 33.81 9.40 -0.80
CA LYS A 34 33.14 10.12 -1.89
C LYS A 34 33.56 9.49 -3.22
N THR A 35 32.77 8.55 -3.72
CA THR A 35 32.88 8.08 -5.10
C THR A 35 32.02 8.99 -5.98
N THR A 36 32.68 9.88 -6.70
CA THR A 36 32.06 10.66 -7.78
C THR A 36 31.62 9.68 -8.88
N PRO A 37 30.34 9.65 -9.30
CA PRO A 37 29.93 8.80 -10.40
C PRO A 37 30.56 9.30 -11.72
N PRO A 38 31.23 8.44 -12.49
CA PRO A 38 31.80 8.81 -13.78
C PRO A 38 30.70 9.02 -14.83
N GLY A 39 30.73 10.21 -15.45
CA GLY A 39 30.45 10.44 -16.86
C GLY A 39 29.15 9.92 -17.45
N LEU A 40 28.20 10.84 -17.68
CA LEU A 40 27.16 10.69 -18.71
C LEU A 40 27.79 10.37 -20.08
N ALA A 41 27.81 9.09 -20.44
CA ALA A 41 28.04 8.68 -21.81
C ALA A 41 26.76 8.90 -22.61
N LYS A 42 26.73 9.98 -23.40
CA LYS A 42 25.78 10.15 -24.50
C LYS A 42 26.01 9.05 -25.54
N LYS A 43 25.14 8.04 -25.57
CA LYS A 43 24.98 7.19 -26.76
C LYS A 43 23.60 7.44 -27.34
N GLY A 44 23.57 8.25 -28.40
CA GLY A 44 22.45 8.31 -29.31
C GLY A 44 22.31 6.97 -30.01
N GLY A 45 21.19 6.31 -29.77
CA GLY A 45 20.71 5.16 -30.54
C GLY A 45 19.49 5.59 -31.33
N MET A 46 19.58 5.42 -32.65
CA MET A 46 18.56 5.70 -33.66
C MET A 46 17.22 5.01 -33.33
N PRO A 47 16.05 5.62 -33.61
CA PRO A 47 14.75 5.01 -33.36
C PRO A 47 14.50 3.74 -34.20
N PRO A 48 13.69 2.79 -33.69
CA PRO A 48 13.41 1.53 -34.38
C PRO A 48 12.65 1.75 -35.69
N GLY A 49 13.14 1.09 -36.74
CA GLY A 49 12.55 1.07 -38.06
C GLY A 49 11.11 0.56 -38.06
N LYS A 50 10.28 1.22 -38.85
CA LYS A 50 8.89 0.85 -39.09
C LYS A 50 8.82 -0.52 -39.78
N ALA A 51 8.40 -1.54 -39.03
CA ALA A 51 8.00 -2.83 -39.61
C ALA A 51 6.66 -2.63 -40.34
N LYS A 52 6.74 -2.49 -41.67
CA LYS A 52 5.60 -2.46 -42.58
C LYS A 52 5.01 -3.88 -42.65
N ARG A 53 3.86 -4.10 -42.01
CA ARG A 53 3.07 -5.32 -42.24
C ARG A 53 2.45 -5.21 -43.63
N GLN A 54 2.94 -6.05 -44.55
CA GLN A 54 2.26 -6.35 -45.81
C GLN A 54 1.13 -7.32 -45.48
N GLY A 55 -0.11 -6.91 -45.75
CA GLY A 55 -1.22 -7.84 -45.88
C GLY A 55 -1.15 -8.49 -47.27
N PRO A 56 -1.54 -9.76 -47.42
CA PRO A 56 -2.01 -10.27 -48.69
C PRO A 56 -3.53 -10.13 -48.77
N ASP A 57 -3.96 -9.44 -49.82
CA ASP A 57 -5.30 -9.50 -50.37
C ASP A 57 -5.62 -10.94 -50.80
N SER A 58 -6.86 -11.39 -50.58
CA SER A 58 -7.74 -11.96 -51.62
C SER A 58 -8.90 -12.76 -51.00
N GLU A 59 -10.10 -12.43 -51.46
CA GLU A 59 -11.39 -13.07 -51.20
C GLU A 59 -11.45 -14.54 -51.63
N GLU A 60 -12.15 -15.38 -50.86
CA GLU A 60 -13.12 -16.37 -51.40
C GLU A 60 -14.14 -16.75 -50.30
N PRO A 61 -15.43 -17.00 -50.64
CA PRO A 61 -16.51 -17.17 -49.67
C PRO A 61 -16.74 -18.65 -49.33
N ALA A 62 -16.56 -19.02 -48.07
CA ALA A 62 -16.91 -20.34 -47.58
C ALA A 62 -18.35 -20.37 -47.03
N GLU A 63 -19.19 -21.09 -47.76
CA GLU A 63 -20.49 -21.68 -47.43
C GLU A 63 -20.86 -21.78 -45.94
N ALA A 64 -22.09 -21.34 -45.66
CA ALA A 64 -22.80 -21.62 -44.43
C ALA A 64 -23.08 -23.12 -44.28
N THR A 65 -22.52 -23.73 -43.24
CA THR A 65 -22.97 -25.06 -42.76
C THR A 65 -23.82 -24.88 -41.49
N PRO A 66 -25.06 -25.40 -41.44
CA PRO A 66 -25.92 -25.34 -40.27
C PRO A 66 -25.64 -26.50 -39.31
N GLY A 67 -25.43 -26.18 -38.03
CA GLY A 67 -25.47 -27.18 -36.94
C GLY A 67 -24.37 -27.01 -35.89
N MET A 68 -24.63 -26.18 -34.88
CA MET A 68 -23.89 -26.22 -33.62
C MET A 68 -24.91 -26.43 -32.48
N PRO A 69 -24.74 -27.43 -31.60
CA PRO A 69 -25.65 -27.69 -30.48
C PRO A 69 -25.57 -26.58 -29.42
N PRO A 70 -26.67 -26.29 -28.69
CA PRO A 70 -26.65 -25.32 -27.60
C PRO A 70 -26.04 -25.98 -26.37
N GLY A 71 -24.88 -25.51 -25.92
CA GLY A 71 -24.29 -26.03 -24.69
C GLY A 71 -22.83 -25.71 -24.46
N LEU A 72 -22.51 -24.44 -24.22
CA LEU A 72 -21.36 -24.06 -23.37
C LEU A 72 -21.80 -22.89 -22.50
N ALA A 73 -22.68 -23.21 -21.57
CA ALA A 73 -23.01 -22.35 -20.45
C ALA A 73 -21.85 -22.38 -19.44
N LYS A 74 -21.46 -21.17 -19.03
CA LYS A 74 -20.66 -20.80 -17.84
C LYS A 74 -19.15 -21.08 -17.89
N ARG A 75 -18.39 -20.01 -18.12
CA ARG A 75 -17.23 -19.71 -17.28
C ARG A 75 -17.01 -18.20 -17.08
N GLN A 76 -17.37 -17.80 -15.87
CA GLN A 76 -16.80 -16.75 -15.02
C GLN A 76 -17.11 -15.27 -15.32
N GLN A 77 -17.94 -14.77 -14.40
CA GLN A 77 -18.23 -13.38 -14.06
C GLN A 77 -16.96 -12.53 -14.04
N GLN A 78 -16.78 -11.69 -15.05
CA GLN A 78 -16.22 -10.38 -14.78
C GLN A 78 -17.33 -9.60 -14.09
N SER A 79 -17.16 -9.32 -12.79
CA SER A 79 -18.03 -8.34 -12.12
C SER A 79 -17.99 -7.07 -12.98
N PRO A 80 -19.15 -6.46 -13.29
CA PRO A 80 -19.16 -5.28 -14.14
C PRO A 80 -18.26 -4.23 -13.48
N LEU A 81 -17.26 -3.75 -14.23
CA LEU A 81 -16.24 -2.77 -13.81
C LEU A 81 -16.74 -1.65 -12.86
N PRO A 82 -17.97 -1.11 -13.01
CA PRO A 82 -18.52 -0.11 -12.08
C PRO A 82 -18.76 -0.63 -10.64
N GLU A 83 -19.10 -1.90 -10.45
CA GLU A 83 -19.41 -2.48 -9.13
C GLU A 83 -18.13 -2.65 -8.29
N MET A 84 -17.05 -3.10 -8.92
CA MET A 84 -15.75 -3.27 -8.27
C MET A 84 -15.14 -1.93 -7.84
N LEU A 85 -15.24 -0.90 -8.69
CA LEU A 85 -14.75 0.43 -8.36
C LEU A 85 -15.50 1.02 -7.15
N GLN A 86 -16.82 0.86 -7.11
CA GLN A 86 -17.64 1.26 -5.96
C GLN A 86 -17.26 0.51 -4.69
N ALA A 87 -17.00 -0.80 -4.77
CA ALA A 87 -16.58 -1.59 -3.61
C ALA A 87 -15.24 -1.11 -3.04
N LYS A 88 -14.25 -0.81 -3.90
CA LYS A 88 -12.94 -0.26 -3.50
C LYS A 88 -13.08 1.09 -2.78
N GLU A 89 -13.90 2.00 -3.32
CA GLU A 89 -14.18 3.30 -2.70
C GLU A 89 -14.85 3.15 -1.32
N GLN A 90 -15.84 2.26 -1.20
CA GLN A 90 -16.50 1.97 0.07
C GLN A 90 -15.53 1.43 1.12
N MET A 91 -14.66 0.49 0.72
CA MET A 91 -13.65 -0.07 1.62
C MET A 91 -12.63 0.97 2.07
N LEU A 92 -12.16 1.81 1.14
CA LEU A 92 -11.28 2.94 1.48
C LEU A 92 -11.94 3.84 2.53
N GLN A 93 -13.18 4.27 2.26
CA GLN A 93 -13.90 5.16 3.16
C GLN A 93 -14.10 4.53 4.54
N ALA A 94 -14.59 3.30 4.60
CA ALA A 94 -14.80 2.58 5.86
C ALA A 94 -13.50 2.38 6.64
N TRP A 95 -12.43 1.95 5.96
CA TRP A 95 -11.14 1.69 6.60
C TRP A 95 -10.51 2.96 7.17
N CYS A 96 -10.62 4.07 6.45
CA CYS A 96 -10.05 5.35 6.85
C CYS A 96 -10.83 5.97 8.02
N LEU A 97 -12.16 5.99 7.94
CA LEU A 97 -13.01 6.52 9.01
C LEU A 97 -12.87 5.73 10.31
N ALA A 98 -12.72 4.40 10.24
CA ALA A 98 -12.44 3.57 11.40
C ALA A 98 -11.11 3.93 12.13
N ARG A 99 -10.21 4.64 11.45
CA ARG A 99 -8.94 5.17 11.98
C ARG A 99 -8.95 6.68 12.20
N GLN A 100 -10.14 7.29 12.20
CA GLN A 100 -10.31 8.73 12.37
C GLN A 100 -9.49 9.55 11.35
N GLY A 101 -9.31 8.98 10.15
CA GLY A 101 -8.56 9.60 9.07
C GLY A 101 -9.41 10.46 8.14
N SER A 102 -8.73 11.30 7.37
CA SER A 102 -9.32 12.08 6.27
C SER A 102 -9.14 11.33 4.95
N VAL A 103 -10.24 11.12 4.23
CA VAL A 103 -10.28 10.37 2.96
C VAL A 103 -9.92 11.29 1.79
N ASN A 104 -9.12 10.80 0.84
CA ASN A 104 -8.78 11.45 -0.43
C ASN A 104 -8.28 12.90 -0.25
N VAL A 105 -7.27 13.08 0.59
CA VAL A 105 -6.66 14.40 0.83
C VAL A 105 -5.83 14.81 -0.37
N VAL A 106 -6.20 15.93 -0.99
CA VAL A 106 -5.48 16.52 -2.12
C VAL A 106 -4.37 17.43 -1.61
N PHE A 107 -3.14 17.21 -2.06
CA PHE A 107 -1.97 18.02 -1.71
C PHE A 107 -1.72 19.14 -2.73
N PRO A 108 -0.87 20.14 -2.40
CA PRO A 108 -0.59 21.27 -3.29
C PRO A 108 0.00 20.89 -4.65
N ASP A 109 0.71 19.77 -4.72
CA ASP A 109 1.25 19.19 -5.95
C ASP A 109 0.21 18.41 -6.78
N LYS A 110 -1.06 18.45 -6.37
CA LYS A 110 -2.22 17.78 -6.96
C LYS A 110 -2.21 16.26 -6.80
N THR A 111 -1.30 15.71 -6.02
CA THR A 111 -1.35 14.30 -5.65
C THR A 111 -2.43 14.05 -4.59
N ILE A 112 -2.93 12.83 -4.51
CA ILE A 112 -4.04 12.46 -3.62
C ILE A 112 -3.58 11.35 -2.68
N CYS A 113 -3.59 11.65 -1.37
CA CYS A 113 -3.42 10.66 -0.33
C CYS A 113 -4.76 9.98 -0.04
N SER A 114 -4.86 8.66 -0.22
CA SER A 114 -6.12 7.92 -0.07
C SER A 114 -6.68 8.05 1.34
N CYS A 115 -5.84 7.93 2.37
CA CYS A 115 -6.23 8.16 3.76
C CYS A 115 -5.10 8.80 4.57
N LEU A 116 -5.40 9.92 5.22
CA LEU A 116 -4.48 10.61 6.11
C LEU A 116 -4.95 10.46 7.56
N THR A 117 -4.16 9.79 8.39
CA THR A 117 -4.43 9.60 9.82
C THR A 117 -3.50 10.47 10.67
N GLU A 118 -3.62 10.39 12.00
CA GLU A 118 -2.67 11.05 12.90
C GLU A 118 -1.23 10.59 12.66
N THR A 119 -1.03 9.29 12.39
CA THR A 119 0.31 8.66 12.37
C THR A 119 0.79 8.25 10.99
N HIS A 120 -0.11 8.09 10.01
CA HIS A 120 0.22 7.55 8.69
C HIS A 120 -0.40 8.35 7.54
N ALA A 121 0.35 8.44 6.44
CA ALA A 121 -0.15 8.79 5.12
C ALA A 121 -0.25 7.51 4.29
N VAL A 122 -1.48 7.14 3.92
CA VAL A 122 -1.80 5.81 3.40
C VAL A 122 -2.20 5.86 1.94
N ALA A 123 -1.55 5.04 1.11
CA ALA A 123 -1.98 4.73 -0.25
C ALA A 123 -2.87 3.48 -0.23
N PHE A 124 -4.05 3.57 -0.84
CA PHE A 124 -4.99 2.46 -0.94
C PHE A 124 -4.99 1.94 -2.38
N THR A 125 -4.68 0.65 -2.56
CA THR A 125 -4.36 0.10 -3.88
C THR A 125 -4.84 -1.33 -4.06
N SER A 126 -5.01 -1.73 -5.32
CA SER A 126 -5.16 -3.13 -5.75
C SER A 126 -3.80 -3.82 -5.66
N ASP A 127 -3.81 -5.15 -5.59
CA ASP A 127 -2.60 -5.99 -5.65
C ASP A 127 -1.80 -5.74 -6.92
N GLU A 128 -2.43 -5.59 -8.08
CA GLU A 128 -1.71 -5.34 -9.34
C GLU A 128 -0.99 -3.96 -9.37
N ASP A 129 -1.47 -2.99 -8.60
CA ASP A 129 -1.03 -1.59 -8.64
C ASP A 129 -0.03 -1.22 -7.51
N TRP A 130 0.44 -2.20 -6.73
CA TRP A 130 1.32 -1.95 -5.60
C TRP A 130 2.61 -1.15 -5.92
N PRO A 131 3.25 -1.25 -7.12
CA PRO A 131 4.46 -0.49 -7.39
C PRO A 131 4.24 1.03 -7.37
N GLU A 132 3.09 1.51 -7.86
CA GLU A 132 2.73 2.94 -7.79
C GLU A 132 2.47 3.34 -6.33
N ALA A 133 1.83 2.46 -5.55
CA ALA A 133 1.50 2.73 -4.16
C ALA A 133 2.73 2.91 -3.26
N VAL A 134 3.85 2.25 -3.56
CA VAL A 134 5.14 2.46 -2.84
C VAL A 134 5.60 3.91 -3.00
N GLY A 135 5.64 4.40 -4.24
CA GLY A 135 6.03 5.79 -4.51
C GLY A 135 5.10 6.80 -3.83
N LYS A 136 3.79 6.57 -3.91
CA LYS A 136 2.79 7.46 -3.29
C LYS A 136 2.87 7.45 -1.78
N ALA A 137 2.96 6.28 -1.15
CA ALA A 137 3.05 6.17 0.31
C ALA A 137 4.28 6.91 0.85
N LEU A 138 5.46 6.72 0.23
CA LEU A 138 6.70 7.39 0.64
C LEU A 138 6.65 8.91 0.38
N HIS A 139 6.14 9.32 -0.78
CA HIS A 139 5.99 10.73 -1.12
C HIS A 139 5.05 11.46 -0.16
N HIS A 140 3.91 10.86 0.17
CA HIS A 140 2.94 11.45 1.09
C HIS A 140 3.43 11.44 2.54
N ALA A 141 4.12 10.38 2.96
CA ALA A 141 4.79 10.33 4.26
C ALA A 141 5.78 11.48 4.41
N LEU A 142 6.63 11.70 3.39
CA LEU A 142 7.57 12.81 3.34
C LEU A 142 6.86 14.17 3.41
N THR A 143 5.78 14.34 2.64
CA THR A 143 5.03 15.60 2.56
C THR A 143 4.33 15.96 3.88
N THR A 144 3.95 14.96 4.67
CA THR A 144 3.14 15.14 5.88
C THR A 144 3.89 14.92 7.19
N GLU A 145 5.16 14.53 7.10
CA GLU A 145 5.98 14.10 8.25
C GLU A 145 5.32 12.95 9.03
N LYS A 146 4.66 12.02 8.32
CA LYS A 146 3.99 10.84 8.87
C LYS A 146 4.66 9.56 8.39
N ASN A 147 4.26 8.42 8.97
CA ASN A 147 4.72 7.11 8.50
C ASN A 147 4.06 6.73 7.17
N ALA A 148 4.79 6.05 6.30
CA ALA A 148 4.25 5.53 5.05
C ALA A 148 3.38 4.30 5.31
N GLY A 149 2.20 4.27 4.70
CA GLY A 149 1.28 3.15 4.80
C GLY A 149 0.75 2.71 3.43
N ILE A 150 0.59 1.41 3.23
CA ILE A 150 -0.09 0.83 2.06
C ILE A 150 -1.20 -0.08 2.56
N VAL A 151 -2.40 0.14 2.07
CA VAL A 151 -3.49 -0.83 2.17
C VAL A 151 -3.64 -1.52 0.82
N LEU A 152 -3.43 -2.82 0.82
CA LEU A 152 -3.47 -3.69 -0.34
C LEU A 152 -4.77 -4.48 -0.34
N LEU A 153 -5.62 -4.23 -1.33
CA LEU A 153 -6.80 -5.03 -1.62
C LEU A 153 -6.41 -6.26 -2.43
N LEU A 154 -6.87 -7.43 -1.99
CA LEU A 154 -6.53 -8.71 -2.59
C LEU A 154 -7.79 -9.35 -3.16
N GLU A 155 -7.78 -9.66 -4.46
CA GLU A 155 -8.93 -10.27 -5.15
C GLU A 155 -9.14 -11.73 -4.75
N ASP A 156 -8.03 -12.46 -4.57
CA ASP A 156 -8.05 -13.87 -4.21
C ASP A 156 -7.54 -14.12 -2.79
N GLU A 157 -8.03 -15.20 -2.17
CA GLU A 157 -7.62 -15.58 -0.82
C GLU A 157 -6.19 -16.14 -0.75
N THR A 158 -5.51 -16.35 -1.89
CA THR A 158 -4.09 -16.70 -1.95
C THR A 158 -3.22 -15.48 -1.66
N LEU A 159 -3.33 -14.99 -0.43
CA LEU A 159 -2.72 -13.78 0.14
C LEU A 159 -1.19 -13.74 -0.01
N ALA A 160 -0.55 -14.92 -0.04
CA ALA A 160 0.90 -15.03 0.03
C ALA A 160 1.56 -14.60 -1.29
N GLU A 161 1.23 -15.24 -2.41
CA GLU A 161 1.97 -15.08 -3.67
C GLU A 161 1.91 -13.65 -4.24
N GLN A 162 0.75 -13.00 -4.14
CA GLN A 162 0.54 -11.64 -4.67
C GLN A 162 1.34 -10.58 -3.90
N THR A 163 1.64 -10.84 -2.62
CA THR A 163 2.27 -9.85 -1.74
C THR A 163 3.78 -10.02 -1.58
N LEU A 164 4.32 -11.20 -1.95
CA LEU A 164 5.74 -11.50 -1.88
C LEU A 164 6.64 -10.45 -2.57
N PRO A 165 6.31 -9.93 -3.77
CA PRO A 165 7.17 -8.94 -4.43
C PRO A 165 7.26 -7.62 -3.64
N LEU A 166 6.13 -7.11 -3.14
CA LEU A 166 6.07 -5.89 -2.33
C LEU A 166 6.84 -6.08 -1.02
N GLU A 167 6.60 -7.17 -0.30
CA GLU A 167 7.26 -7.45 0.98
C GLU A 167 8.77 -7.66 0.80
N SER A 168 9.18 -8.34 -0.27
CA SER A 168 10.59 -8.52 -0.61
C SER A 168 11.26 -7.18 -0.92
N LEU A 169 10.57 -6.29 -1.64
CA LEU A 169 11.08 -4.95 -1.95
C LEU A 169 11.22 -4.10 -0.68
N ILE A 170 10.20 -4.08 0.18
CA ILE A 170 10.24 -3.35 1.46
C ILE A 170 11.39 -3.87 2.32
N THR A 171 11.55 -5.19 2.40
CA THR A 171 12.61 -5.82 3.20
C THR A 171 13.99 -5.53 2.63
N TYR A 172 14.18 -5.72 1.32
CA TYR A 172 15.48 -5.56 0.66
C TYR A 172 16.01 -4.12 0.73
N PHE A 173 15.14 -3.13 0.59
CA PHE A 173 15.52 -1.71 0.65
C PHE A 173 15.30 -1.07 2.03
N GLU A 174 14.93 -1.87 3.05
CA GLU A 174 14.64 -1.40 4.41
C GLU A 174 13.65 -0.22 4.44
N LEU A 175 12.61 -0.28 3.59
CA LEU A 175 11.67 0.82 3.47
C LEU A 175 10.78 0.91 4.72
N PRO A 176 10.58 2.10 5.30
CA PRO A 176 9.73 2.30 6.48
C PRO A 176 8.24 2.36 6.09
N ILE A 177 7.72 1.28 5.49
CA ILE A 177 6.35 1.18 5.00
C ILE A 177 5.58 0.13 5.80
N THR A 178 4.45 0.53 6.39
CA THR A 178 3.51 -0.41 7.00
C THR A 178 2.52 -0.91 5.95
N VAL A 179 2.34 -2.24 5.83
CA VAL A 179 1.42 -2.85 4.87
C VAL A 179 0.25 -3.52 5.58
N TRP A 180 -0.97 -3.20 5.17
CA TRP A 180 -2.20 -3.90 5.57
C TRP A 180 -2.81 -4.61 4.37
N LYS A 181 -3.12 -5.89 4.53
CA LYS A 181 -3.74 -6.73 3.50
C LYS A 181 -5.23 -6.89 3.80
N ILE A 182 -6.09 -6.66 2.83
CA ILE A 182 -7.55 -6.82 2.99
C ILE A 182 -8.09 -7.67 1.84
N PRO A 183 -8.64 -8.87 2.11
CA PRO A 183 -9.29 -9.68 1.08
C PRO A 183 -10.61 -9.04 0.65
N LEU A 184 -10.87 -9.00 -0.65
CA LEU A 184 -12.10 -8.46 -1.24
C LEU A 184 -13.32 -9.37 -0.98
N THR A 185 -13.13 -10.65 -0.67
CA THR A 185 -14.20 -11.59 -0.27
C THR A 185 -14.99 -11.08 0.95
N GLN A 186 -14.31 -10.40 1.89
CA GLN A 186 -14.93 -9.88 3.12
C GLN A 186 -15.84 -8.66 2.90
N ALA A 187 -15.77 -8.03 1.71
CA ALA A 187 -16.65 -6.92 1.35
C ALA A 187 -18.03 -7.40 0.89
N GLN A 188 -18.12 -8.61 0.31
CA GLN A 188 -19.37 -9.14 -0.22
C GLN A 188 -20.30 -9.71 0.87
N GLU A 189 -19.75 -10.30 1.93
CA GLU A 189 -20.54 -10.97 2.97
C GLU A 189 -21.34 -10.01 3.88
N ARG A 190 -20.89 -8.75 4.06
CA ARG A 190 -21.64 -7.76 4.87
C ARG A 190 -22.91 -7.29 4.19
N LYS A 191 -22.93 -7.27 2.85
CA LYS A 191 -24.09 -6.83 2.06
C LYS A 191 -25.21 -7.89 2.00
N THR A 192 -24.93 -9.13 2.41
CA THR A 192 -25.91 -10.24 2.42
C THR A 192 -26.51 -10.50 3.80
N ARG A 193 -26.05 -9.79 4.85
CA ARG A 193 -26.52 -9.97 6.24
C ARG A 193 -27.33 -8.79 6.80
N GLU A 194 -27.66 -7.81 5.96
CA GLU A 194 -28.60 -6.70 6.23
C GLU A 194 -29.86 -6.88 5.39
#